data_AF-A0A494X200-F1
#
_entry.id   AF-A0A494X200-F1
#
_cell.length_a   1.000
_cell.length_b   1.000
_cell.length_c   1.000
_cell.angle_alpha   90.00
_cell.angle_beta   90.00
_cell.angle_gamma   90.00
#
_symmetry.space_group_name_H-M   'P 1'
#
loop_
_entity.id
_entity.type
_entity.pdbx_description
1 polymer ?
#
loop_
_entity_poly.entity_id
_entity_poly.type
_entity_poly.pdbx_seq_one_letter_code
_entity_poly.pdbx_strand_id
1 'polypeptide(L)'
;MIETDPKGLDSRVMGAKTDAQKVRPSLILNDMPRAILAIAQLGTIAVRLKYSPGSWLQVERGIERFTDAMDRHRLAEGLEVFDENTPGFEEVRHATSVAWNALARLELILREAHARRPVSIEFVAVA
;
A
#
# COMPACT_ATOMS: atom_id res chain seq x y z
N MET A 1 18.74 -25.14 -5.58
CA MET A 1 19.68 -24.06 -5.92
C MET A 1 20.27 -23.56 -4.61
N ILE A 2 21.59 -23.45 -4.47
CA ILE A 2 22.20 -22.83 -3.29
C ILE A 2 21.99 -21.32 -3.47
N GLU A 3 21.24 -20.70 -2.56
CA GLU A 3 21.06 -19.24 -2.53
C GLU A 3 22.42 -18.64 -2.15
N THR A 4 23.00 -17.79 -3.01
CA THR A 4 24.30 -17.15 -2.77
C THR A 4 24.10 -15.69 -2.40
N ASP A 5 25.08 -15.10 -1.71
CA ASP A 5 25.09 -13.66 -1.51
C ASP A 5 25.33 -12.91 -2.85
N PRO A 6 25.13 -11.57 -2.89
CA PRO A 6 25.38 -10.78 -4.11
C PRO A 6 26.82 -10.83 -4.66
N LYS A 7 27.78 -11.30 -3.87
CA LYS A 7 29.20 -11.48 -4.24
C LYS A 7 29.52 -12.94 -4.62
N GLY A 8 28.52 -13.82 -4.65
CA GLY A 8 28.67 -15.24 -4.95
C GLY A 8 29.16 -16.10 -3.78
N LEU A 9 29.16 -15.59 -2.54
CA LEU A 9 29.56 -16.36 -1.36
C LEU A 9 28.46 -17.37 -0.98
N ASP A 10 28.91 -18.55 -0.54
CA ASP A 10 28.04 -19.54 0.10
C ASP A 10 27.45 -18.96 1.40
N SER A 11 26.17 -19.25 1.66
CA SER A 11 25.44 -18.71 2.81
C SER A 11 26.07 -19.04 4.18
N ARG A 12 26.97 -20.03 4.25
CA ARG A 12 27.69 -20.43 5.46
C ARG A 12 28.97 -19.62 5.70
N VAL A 13 29.42 -18.83 4.73
CA VAL A 13 30.58 -17.94 4.90
C VAL A 13 30.19 -16.81 5.86
N MET A 14 31.06 -16.52 6.83
CA MET A 14 30.83 -15.43 7.79
C MET A 14 30.61 -14.11 7.04
N GLY A 15 29.47 -13.45 7.30
CA GLY A 15 29.10 -12.19 6.67
C GLY A 15 28.33 -12.32 5.34
N ALA A 16 28.10 -13.54 4.83
CA ALA A 16 27.24 -13.75 3.66
C ALA A 16 25.77 -13.48 3.99
N LYS A 17 25.06 -12.81 3.07
CA LYS A 17 23.61 -12.57 3.16
C LYS A 17 22.97 -12.81 1.79
N THR A 18 22.04 -13.76 1.74
CA THR A 18 21.40 -14.22 0.49
C THR A 18 20.18 -13.37 0.15
N ASP A 19 20.35 -12.07 -0.10
CA ASP A 19 19.26 -11.15 -0.39
C ASP A 19 19.35 -10.46 -1.75
N ALA A 20 20.26 -10.91 -2.61
CA ALA A 20 20.50 -10.35 -3.94
C ALA A 20 19.22 -10.17 -4.78
N GLN A 21 18.27 -11.11 -4.68
CA GLN A 21 17.02 -11.12 -5.45
C GLN A 21 15.79 -10.78 -4.60
N LYS A 22 15.97 -10.41 -3.33
CA LYS A 22 14.87 -10.09 -2.43
C LYS A 22 14.44 -8.64 -2.64
N VAL A 23 13.15 -8.38 -2.46
CA VAL A 23 12.61 -7.02 -2.50
C VAL A 23 13.38 -6.10 -1.54
N ARG A 24 13.53 -4.83 -1.89
CA ARG A 24 14.23 -3.82 -1.09
C ARG A 24 13.23 -2.80 -0.53
N PRO A 25 12.59 -3.04 0.64
CA PRO A 25 11.60 -2.12 1.20
C PRO A 25 12.10 -0.70 1.42
N SER A 26 13.42 -0.52 1.62
CA SER A 26 14.04 0.80 1.79
C SER A 26 13.82 1.72 0.59
N LEU A 27 13.69 1.19 -0.64
CA LEU A 27 13.40 1.98 -1.85
C LEU A 27 12.04 2.69 -1.80
N ILE A 28 11.14 2.28 -0.90
CA ILE A 28 9.86 2.95 -0.68
C ILE A 28 9.89 3.68 0.66
N LEU A 29 10.29 3.00 1.73
CA LEU A 29 10.23 3.57 3.09
C LEU A 29 11.19 4.76 3.28
N ASN A 30 12.39 4.72 2.68
CA ASN A 30 13.37 5.81 2.81
C ASN A 30 13.19 6.89 1.74
N ASP A 31 12.76 6.52 0.54
CA ASP A 31 12.69 7.44 -0.59
C ASP A 31 11.34 8.16 -0.68
N MET A 32 10.27 7.57 -0.13
CA MET A 32 8.90 8.14 -0.14
C MET A 32 8.29 8.41 1.25
N PRO A 33 9.05 8.82 2.28
CA PRO A 33 8.55 8.84 3.67
C PRO A 33 7.38 9.81 3.87
N ARG A 34 7.36 10.94 3.14
CA ARG A 34 6.26 11.92 3.21
C ARG A 34 4.93 11.35 2.72
N ALA A 35 4.95 10.61 1.60
CA ALA A 35 3.74 10.01 1.05
C ALA A 35 3.21 8.90 1.95
N ILE A 36 4.10 8.03 2.46
CA ILE A 36 3.73 6.96 3.40
C ILE A 36 3.13 7.53 4.68
N LEU A 37 3.74 8.59 5.24
CA LEU A 37 3.21 9.24 6.45
C LEU A 37 1.83 9.86 6.20
N ALA A 38 1.61 10.54 5.08
CA ALA A 38 0.31 11.14 4.74
C ALA A 38 -0.80 10.09 4.66
N ILE A 39 -0.52 8.94 4.03
CA ILE A 39 -1.45 7.81 3.94
C ILE A 39 -1.76 7.23 5.33
N ALA A 40 -0.73 7.06 6.18
CA ALA A 40 -0.92 6.55 7.55
C ALA A 40 -1.74 7.52 8.43
N GLN A 41 -1.52 8.83 8.28
CA GLN A 41 -2.32 9.86 8.94
C GLN A 41 -3.78 9.80 8.49
N LEU A 42 -4.02 9.69 7.18
CA LEU A 42 -5.38 9.55 6.65
C LEU A 42 -6.11 8.32 7.21
N GLY A 43 -5.44 7.16 7.25
CA GLY A 43 -6.01 5.96 7.87
C GLY A 43 -6.35 6.16 9.34
N THR A 44 -5.53 6.91 10.08
CA THR A 44 -5.78 7.25 11.50
C THR A 44 -6.99 8.18 11.64
N ILE A 45 -7.09 9.22 10.82
CA ILE A 45 -8.22 10.15 10.80
C ILE A 45 -9.51 9.39 10.48
N ALA A 46 -9.48 8.54 9.45
CA ALA A 46 -10.65 7.79 9.01
C ALA A 46 -11.16 6.80 10.08
N VAL A 47 -10.27 6.15 10.84
CA VAL A 47 -10.67 5.31 11.98
C VAL A 47 -11.31 6.13 13.11
N ARG A 48 -10.80 7.34 13.37
CA ARG A 48 -11.36 8.22 14.40
C ARG A 48 -12.73 8.78 14.02
N LEU A 49 -12.97 9.04 12.74
CA LEU A 49 -14.12 9.83 12.28
C LEU A 49 -15.19 9.05 11.52
N LYS A 50 -14.83 7.98 10.81
CA LYS A 50 -15.72 7.36 9.82
C LYS A 50 -16.02 5.88 10.07
N TYR A 51 -15.06 5.07 10.51
CA TYR A 51 -15.25 3.62 10.58
C TYR A 51 -14.40 2.92 11.63
N SER A 52 -14.82 1.73 12.09
CA SER A 52 -14.05 0.90 13.03
C SER A 52 -12.78 0.31 12.39
N PRO A 53 -11.69 0.09 13.14
CA PRO A 53 -10.47 -0.53 12.62
C PRO A 53 -10.75 -1.83 11.85
N GLY A 54 -10.20 -1.95 10.64
CA GLY A 54 -10.34 -3.15 9.80
C GLY A 54 -11.72 -3.35 9.14
N SER A 55 -12.76 -2.58 9.48
CA SER A 55 -14.10 -2.73 8.90
C SER A 55 -14.15 -2.48 7.39
N TRP A 56 -13.20 -1.69 6.87
CA TRP A 56 -13.05 -1.44 5.44
C TRP A 56 -12.81 -2.71 4.60
N LEU A 57 -12.28 -3.77 5.22
CA LEU A 57 -12.09 -5.09 4.58
C LEU A 57 -13.41 -5.81 4.29
N GLN A 58 -14.50 -5.43 4.97
CA GLN A 58 -15.82 -6.07 4.87
C GLN A 58 -16.76 -5.29 3.94
N VAL A 59 -16.26 -4.24 3.28
CA VAL A 59 -17.06 -3.45 2.34
C VAL A 59 -17.51 -4.34 1.18
N GLU A 60 -18.81 -4.54 1.05
CA GLU A 60 -19.40 -5.25 -0.09
C GLU A 60 -19.00 -4.57 -1.40
N ARG A 61 -18.59 -5.39 -2.40
CA ARG A 61 -18.01 -4.91 -3.67
C ARG A 61 -16.87 -3.92 -3.45
N GLY A 62 -16.04 -4.17 -2.44
CA GLY A 62 -14.99 -3.24 -2.01
C GLY A 62 -14.07 -2.79 -3.14
N ILE A 63 -13.61 -3.69 -4.02
CA ILE A 63 -12.74 -3.33 -5.16
C ILE A 63 -13.36 -2.23 -6.03
N GLU A 64 -14.63 -2.37 -6.39
CA GLU A 64 -15.36 -1.38 -7.19
C GLU A 64 -15.58 -0.09 -6.42
N ARG A 65 -16.06 -0.17 -5.18
CA ARG A 65 -16.36 1.02 -4.36
C ARG A 65 -15.11 1.84 -4.02
N PHE A 66 -13.97 1.18 -3.78
CA PHE A 66 -12.68 1.85 -3.61
C PHE A 66 -12.15 2.41 -4.93
N THR A 67 -12.45 1.79 -6.07
CA THR A 67 -12.15 2.38 -7.39
C THR A 67 -12.93 3.67 -7.60
N ASP A 68 -14.25 3.66 -7.37
CA ASP A 68 -15.08 4.86 -7.52
C ASP A 68 -14.66 5.97 -6.53
N ALA A 69 -14.32 5.62 -5.29
CA ALA A 69 -13.84 6.57 -4.30
C ALA A 69 -12.49 7.18 -4.71
N MET A 70 -11.56 6.37 -5.22
CA MET A 70 -10.30 6.84 -5.79
C MET A 70 -10.55 7.83 -6.94
N ASP A 71 -11.42 7.47 -7.88
CA ASP A 71 -11.68 8.29 -9.07
C ASP A 71 -12.40 9.60 -8.73
N ARG A 72 -13.28 9.63 -7.73
CA ARG A 72 -13.86 10.89 -7.22
C ARG A 72 -12.79 11.84 -6.69
N HIS A 73 -11.83 11.35 -5.91
CA HIS A 73 -10.72 12.20 -5.45
C HIS A 73 -9.77 12.59 -6.57
N ARG A 74 -9.53 11.70 -7.54
CA ARG A 74 -8.72 12.02 -8.73
C ARG A 74 -9.36 13.15 -9.55
N LEU A 75 -10.68 13.13 -9.72
CA LEU A 75 -11.41 14.20 -10.40
C LEU A 75 -11.39 15.50 -9.59
N ALA A 76 -11.63 15.40 -8.28
CA ALA A 76 -11.61 16.56 -7.37
C ALA A 76 -10.23 17.21 -7.27
N GLU A 77 -9.14 16.45 -7.33
CA GLU A 77 -7.76 16.97 -7.38
C GLU A 77 -7.51 17.95 -8.54
N GLY A 78 -8.25 17.81 -9.65
CA GLY A 78 -8.20 18.74 -10.78
C GLY A 78 -8.94 20.06 -10.53
N LEU A 79 -9.70 20.16 -9.44
CA LEU A 79 -10.57 21.30 -9.11
C LEU A 79 -10.15 21.98 -7.80
N GLU A 80 -9.77 21.19 -6.80
CA GLU A 80 -9.40 21.63 -5.45
C GLU A 80 -8.23 20.80 -4.89
N VAL A 81 -7.50 21.35 -3.91
CA VAL A 81 -6.28 20.72 -3.38
C VAL A 81 -6.59 19.77 -2.22
N PHE A 82 -7.56 20.12 -1.38
CA PHE A 82 -7.89 19.45 -0.12
C PHE A 82 -9.35 18.98 -0.11
N ASP A 83 -9.65 17.97 0.70
CA ASP A 83 -11.00 17.40 0.89
C ASP A 83 -11.83 18.23 1.88
N GLU A 84 -12.08 19.49 1.53
CA GLU A 84 -12.82 20.46 2.35
C GLU A 84 -14.29 20.05 2.56
N ASN A 85 -14.83 19.24 1.64
CA ASN A 85 -16.21 18.78 1.65
C ASN A 85 -16.46 17.62 2.63
N THR A 86 -15.40 17.08 3.24
CA THR A 86 -15.49 16.02 4.23
C THR A 86 -15.14 16.57 5.62
N PRO A 87 -16.10 16.57 6.58
CA PRO A 87 -15.83 17.02 7.94
C PRO A 87 -14.66 16.27 8.60
N GLY A 88 -13.66 17.02 9.07
CA GLY A 88 -12.44 16.52 9.70
C GLY A 88 -11.34 16.07 8.74
N PHE A 89 -11.48 16.35 7.44
CA PHE A 89 -10.51 16.05 6.37
C PHE A 89 -10.06 17.31 5.61
N GLU A 90 -10.33 18.49 6.15
CA GLU A 90 -10.11 19.78 5.49
C GLU A 90 -8.64 20.05 5.14
N GLU A 91 -7.69 19.36 5.80
CA GLU A 91 -6.24 19.44 5.52
C GLU A 91 -5.72 18.24 4.70
N VAL A 92 -6.59 17.29 4.33
CA VAL A 92 -6.23 16.08 3.59
C VAL A 92 -6.21 16.39 2.10
N ARG A 93 -5.04 16.29 1.48
CA ARG A 93 -4.91 16.42 0.02
C ARG A 93 -5.67 15.30 -0.69
N HIS A 94 -6.36 15.62 -1.78
CA HIS A 94 -7.03 14.60 -2.61
C HIS A 94 -6.07 13.52 -3.11
N ALA A 95 -4.83 13.89 -3.46
CA ALA A 95 -3.78 12.93 -3.81
C ALA A 95 -3.54 11.86 -2.73
N THR A 96 -3.62 12.23 -1.44
CA THR A 96 -3.49 11.28 -0.31
C THR A 96 -4.65 10.30 -0.30
N SER A 97 -5.87 10.79 -0.52
CA SER A 97 -7.07 9.96 -0.61
C SER A 97 -7.03 9.04 -1.84
N VAL A 98 -6.54 9.50 -2.99
CA VAL A 98 -6.29 8.66 -4.16
C VAL A 98 -5.35 7.50 -3.80
N ALA A 99 -4.21 7.80 -3.16
CA ALA A 99 -3.23 6.79 -2.77
C ALA A 99 -3.79 5.78 -1.75
N TRP A 100 -4.54 6.24 -0.75
CA TRP A 100 -5.21 5.37 0.22
C TRP A 100 -6.21 4.42 -0.45
N ASN A 101 -7.09 4.93 -1.31
CA ASN A 101 -8.07 4.10 -2.00
C ASN A 101 -7.39 3.11 -2.97
N ALA A 102 -6.31 3.52 -3.65
CA ALA A 102 -5.52 2.63 -4.51
C ALA A 102 -4.91 1.47 -3.71
N LEU A 103 -4.36 1.73 -2.52
CA LEU A 103 -3.81 0.70 -1.65
C LEU A 103 -4.89 -0.24 -1.10
N ALA A 104 -6.02 0.30 -0.63
CA ALA A 104 -7.13 -0.51 -0.14
C ALA A 104 -7.67 -1.42 -1.25
N ARG A 105 -7.84 -0.89 -2.47
CA ARG A 105 -8.22 -1.65 -3.66
C ARG A 105 -7.21 -2.75 -3.99
N LEU A 106 -5.92 -2.43 -4.03
CA LEU A 106 -4.87 -3.41 -4.31
C LEU A 106 -4.85 -4.54 -3.28
N GLU A 107 -4.95 -4.21 -1.99
CA GLU A 107 -4.98 -5.19 -0.91
C GLU A 107 -6.18 -6.14 -1.05
N LEU A 108 -7.37 -5.64 -1.37
CA LEU A 108 -8.53 -6.49 -1.63
C LEU A 108 -8.31 -7.44 -2.83
N ILE A 109 -7.73 -6.94 -3.93
CA ILE A 109 -7.40 -7.76 -5.11
C ILE A 109 -6.41 -8.87 -4.72
N LEU A 110 -5.35 -8.53 -3.97
CA LEU A 110 -4.33 -9.50 -3.55
C LEU A 110 -4.90 -10.55 -2.59
N ARG A 111 -5.79 -10.15 -1.66
CA ARG A 111 -6.51 -11.08 -0.77
C ARG A 111 -7.42 -12.02 -1.54
N GLU A 112 -8.20 -11.50 -2.50
CA GLU A 112 -9.04 -12.33 -3.36
C GLU A 112 -8.20 -13.31 -4.19
N ALA A 113 -7.08 -12.84 -4.75
CA ALA A 113 -6.15 -13.69 -5.51
C ALA A 113 -5.53 -14.79 -4.64
N HIS A 114 -5.07 -14.45 -3.43
CA HIS A 114 -4.51 -15.41 -2.48
C HIS A 114 -5.55 -16.44 -2.01
N ALA A 115 -6.79 -16.02 -1.77
CA ALA A 115 -7.88 -16.94 -1.42
C ALA A 115 -8.22 -17.92 -2.55
N ARG A 116 -8.14 -17.48 -3.82
CA ARG A 116 -8.40 -18.34 -5.00
C ARG A 116 -7.22 -19.24 -5.37
N ARG A 117 -5.99 -18.78 -5.12
CA ARG A 117 -4.76 -19.52 -5.33
C ARG A 117 -3.84 -19.20 -4.15
N PRO A 118 -3.79 -20.06 -3.12
CA PRO A 118 -2.83 -19.90 -2.02
C PRO A 118 -1.43 -20.19 -2.57
N VAL A 119 -0.87 -19.20 -3.26
CA VAL A 119 0.55 -19.19 -3.62
C VAL A 119 1.27 -18.69 -2.38
N SER A 120 2.26 -19.45 -1.91
CA SER A 120 3.29 -18.93 -1.02
C SER A 120 3.80 -17.61 -1.62
N ILE A 121 3.82 -16.52 -0.87
CA ILE A 121 4.38 -15.25 -1.36
C ILE A 121 5.88 -15.49 -1.58
N GLU A 122 6.24 -15.97 -2.76
CA GLU A 122 7.60 -15.89 -3.24
C GLU A 122 7.79 -14.45 -3.68
N PHE A 123 8.54 -13.70 -2.88
CA PHE A 123 9.00 -12.37 -3.26
C PHE A 123 9.62 -12.49 -4.65
N VAL A 124 8.93 -11.94 -5.66
CA VAL A 124 9.33 -12.03 -7.06
C VAL A 124 10.78 -11.56 -7.15
N ALA A 125 11.64 -12.41 -7.72
CA ALA A 125 13.03 -12.07 -7.95
C ALA A 125 13.08 -10.81 -8.82
N VAL A 126 13.54 -9.70 -8.24
CA VAL A 126 13.77 -8.46 -8.98
C VAL A 126 15.11 -8.63 -9.69
N ALA A 127 15.10 -8.57 -11.03
CA ALA A 127 16.29 -8.72 -11.88
C ALA A 127 17.22 -7.50 -11.80
#